data_AF-A0A969T4L5-F1
#
_entry.id   AF-A0A969T4L5-F1
#
_cell.length_a   1.000
_cell.length_b   1.000
_cell.length_c   1.000
_cell.angle_alpha   90.00
_cell.angle_beta   90.00
_cell.angle_gamma   90.00
#
_symmetry.space_group_name_H-M   'P 1'
#
loop_
_entity.id
_entity.type
_entity.pdbx_description
1 polymer ?
#
loop_
_entity_poly.entity_id
_entity_poly.type
_entity_poly.pdbx_seq_one_letter_code
_entity_poly.pdbx_strand_id
1 'polypeptide(L)'
;MYEKKREYKKALLYQDTVIALTKEADGEYHPNHIIELNNKANIYEKASEFDKAIEIRQMVVNQQLSKDELAEESFDYLLNLANSQRKKGDLKVAIKNYELIAINRKRKEGEGVKYANSLSTLGVAYYEAGNFNKSQKCYFESLELHKKFGHENTADYAMVLNNLAVLYYQQGDFFAAEQNYLKAQEIRKKTIGENHPNYIYTLNGLAVLYHESGNYKKAEPLYLQGLELTKNDEFDSEIKFTLLTNLAELYELTERYNEAADTYSNAYQLGWKLYGKNNLNFAKLVKKVAGFYKKIKDFGIADSLYSESLLAIDNAVGKNNSDYAGTLNNRGELYIRTKEYEKAEKDLLESAALTKKLFGEFHYQYSVLLNNLAALYFEMGKVKKCEENLISANEIIINKVNESVNYMTEQESEAFLNSTDYLFNTYYSFYFNEKERNPQLADFAYDNVLARKGLMLQAEKNLRKSVLQTGDSLLINDYLEFIALKEKQGRLFTSNQQISDDSLKLISERAEILEKRVTTHPKIINSRAQINIAGWKDIKKSLQKDEVAIEFIAFRYYNLFYTDSIFYCALILKPGYKNPKMIFLFEEKQLDKLLKKAIIIPKRSL
;
A
#
# COMPACT_ATOMS: atom_id res chain seq x y z
N MET A 1 0.37 -8.03 -37.63
CA MET A 1 1.37 -9.11 -37.39
C MET A 1 2.56 -8.63 -36.56
N TYR A 2 3.27 -7.58 -36.97
CA TYR A 2 4.44 -7.08 -36.23
C TYR A 2 4.13 -6.64 -34.79
N GLU A 3 2.97 -6.03 -34.53
CA GLU A 3 2.51 -5.75 -33.16
C GLU A 3 2.37 -7.02 -32.31
N LYS A 4 1.82 -8.10 -32.88
CA LYS A 4 1.71 -9.39 -32.18
C LYS A 4 3.09 -9.97 -31.84
N LYS A 5 4.09 -9.69 -32.67
CA LYS A 5 5.50 -10.04 -32.44
C LYS A 5 6.25 -8.99 -31.60
N ARG A 6 5.57 -7.94 -31.11
CA ARG A 6 6.15 -6.79 -30.40
C ARG A 6 7.29 -6.09 -31.15
N GLU A 7 7.30 -6.20 -32.48
CA GLU A 7 8.25 -5.51 -33.37
C GLU A 7 7.74 -4.09 -33.67
N TYR A 8 7.59 -3.26 -32.62
CA TYR A 8 6.87 -1.99 -32.70
C TYR A 8 7.45 -1.00 -33.70
N LYS A 9 8.78 -0.95 -33.86
CA LYS A 9 9.41 -0.10 -34.89
C LYS A 9 8.97 -0.46 -36.31
N LYS A 10 8.86 -1.76 -36.61
CA LYS A 10 8.35 -2.22 -37.90
C LYS A 10 6.85 -1.97 -38.00
N ALA A 11 6.09 -2.25 -36.95
CA ALA A 11 4.66 -1.95 -36.92
C ALA A 11 4.38 -0.47 -37.22
N LEU A 12 5.14 0.45 -36.62
CA LEU A 12 5.03 1.89 -36.86
C LEU A 12 5.34 2.26 -38.32
N LEU A 13 6.36 1.67 -38.95
CA LEU A 13 6.68 1.92 -40.36
C LEU A 13 5.51 1.57 -41.30
N TYR A 14 4.87 0.41 -41.07
CA TYR A 14 3.69 0.02 -41.83
C TYR A 14 2.51 0.94 -41.50
N GLN A 15 2.32 1.28 -40.23
CA GLN A 15 1.24 2.16 -39.81
C GLN A 15 1.36 3.56 -40.44
N ASP A 16 2.57 4.10 -40.56
CA ASP A 16 2.84 5.37 -41.24
C ASP A 16 2.46 5.32 -42.72
N THR A 17 2.68 4.18 -43.37
CA THR A 17 2.28 3.97 -44.76
C THR A 17 0.74 3.95 -44.89
N VAL A 18 0.04 3.25 -43.99
CA VAL A 18 -1.43 3.19 -43.98
C VAL A 18 -2.04 4.57 -43.69
N ILE A 19 -1.48 5.32 -42.75
CA ILE A 19 -1.88 6.70 -42.44
C ILE A 19 -1.72 7.62 -43.66
N ALA A 20 -0.60 7.51 -44.40
CA ALA A 20 -0.37 8.31 -45.60
C ALA A 20 -1.40 8.00 -46.70
N LEU A 21 -1.64 6.70 -46.96
CA LEU A 21 -2.61 6.26 -47.97
C LEU A 21 -4.04 6.67 -47.62
N THR A 22 -4.46 6.53 -46.36
CA THR A 22 -5.80 6.95 -45.92
C THR A 22 -5.96 8.46 -45.95
N LYS A 23 -4.90 9.23 -45.64
CA LYS A 23 -4.91 10.70 -45.77
C LYS A 23 -5.09 11.13 -47.22
N GLU A 24 -4.42 10.47 -48.16
CA GLU A 24 -4.51 10.77 -49.59
C GLU A 24 -5.86 10.39 -50.17
N ALA A 25 -6.38 9.21 -49.81
CA ALA A 25 -7.64 8.69 -50.35
C ALA A 25 -8.88 9.42 -49.80
N ASP A 26 -8.94 9.62 -48.49
CA ASP A 26 -10.16 10.07 -47.81
C ASP A 26 -10.06 11.51 -47.25
N GLY A 27 -8.85 12.04 -47.13
CA GLY A 27 -8.57 13.33 -46.52
C GLY A 27 -8.28 13.26 -45.01
N GLU A 28 -7.61 14.31 -44.52
CA GLU A 28 -7.08 14.38 -43.14
C GLU A 28 -8.13 14.35 -42.02
N TYR A 29 -9.37 14.70 -42.34
CA TYR A 29 -10.45 14.75 -41.34
C TYR A 29 -11.41 13.57 -41.44
N HIS A 30 -11.13 12.59 -42.29
CA HIS A 30 -12.02 11.46 -42.48
C HIS A 30 -11.92 10.45 -41.32
N PRO A 31 -13.03 9.82 -40.88
CA PRO A 31 -13.03 8.83 -39.79
C PRO A 31 -12.00 7.72 -39.96
N ASN A 32 -11.79 7.21 -41.18
CA ASN A 32 -10.78 6.18 -41.44
C ASN A 32 -9.37 6.65 -41.11
N HIS A 33 -9.00 7.87 -41.50
CA HIS A 33 -7.68 8.42 -41.18
C HIS A 33 -7.47 8.56 -39.66
N ILE A 34 -8.52 8.96 -38.94
CA ILE A 34 -8.49 9.10 -37.48
C ILE A 34 -8.33 7.75 -36.78
N ILE A 35 -9.02 6.71 -37.26
CA ILE A 35 -8.85 5.34 -36.75
C ILE A 35 -7.39 4.92 -36.88
N GLU A 36 -6.74 5.21 -38.01
CA GLU A 36 -5.34 4.86 -38.23
C GLU A 36 -4.35 5.68 -37.37
N LEU A 37 -4.66 6.95 -37.08
CA LEU A 37 -3.93 7.72 -36.08
C LEU A 37 -4.06 7.10 -34.68
N ASN A 38 -5.27 6.68 -34.29
CA ASN A 38 -5.49 5.99 -33.01
C ASN A 38 -4.77 4.65 -32.94
N ASN A 39 -4.72 3.88 -34.04
CA ASN A 39 -3.94 2.65 -34.12
C ASN A 39 -2.45 2.93 -33.89
N LYS A 40 -1.90 3.98 -34.50
CA LYS A 40 -0.52 4.42 -34.24
C LYS A 40 -0.29 4.81 -32.79
N ALA A 41 -1.21 5.55 -32.18
CA ALA A 41 -1.14 5.87 -30.75
C ALA A 41 -1.15 4.60 -29.88
N ASN A 42 -1.98 3.60 -30.22
CA ASN A 42 -2.02 2.30 -29.53
C ASN A 42 -0.68 1.56 -29.64
N ILE A 43 -0.01 1.61 -30.80
CA ILE A 43 1.32 1.01 -30.98
C ILE A 43 2.34 1.71 -30.06
N TYR A 44 2.31 3.04 -30.00
CA TYR A 44 3.17 3.79 -29.07
C TYR A 44 2.90 3.46 -27.61
N GLU A 45 1.64 3.34 -27.19
CA GLU A 45 1.31 2.89 -25.82
C GLU A 45 1.89 1.50 -25.52
N LYS A 46 1.77 0.55 -26.45
CA LYS A 46 2.36 -0.79 -26.30
C LYS A 46 3.89 -0.76 -26.25
N ALA A 47 4.50 0.22 -26.91
CA ALA A 47 5.93 0.50 -26.84
C ALA A 47 6.34 1.32 -25.59
N SER A 48 5.38 1.67 -24.71
CA SER A 48 5.59 2.57 -23.55
C SER A 48 6.06 3.99 -23.92
N GLU A 49 5.86 4.41 -25.17
CA GLU A 49 6.14 5.75 -25.66
C GLU A 49 4.92 6.66 -25.48
N PHE A 50 4.48 6.84 -24.23
CA PHE A 50 3.21 7.51 -23.90
C PHE A 50 3.13 8.96 -24.39
N ASP A 51 4.23 9.70 -24.40
CA ASP A 51 4.24 11.08 -24.90
C ASP A 51 3.83 11.17 -26.38
N LYS A 52 4.33 10.27 -27.21
CA LYS A 52 3.98 10.21 -28.64
C LYS A 52 2.53 9.77 -28.85
N ALA A 53 2.05 8.84 -28.03
CA ALA A 53 0.65 8.42 -28.05
C ALA A 53 -0.29 9.59 -27.68
N ILE A 54 0.07 10.34 -26.63
CA ILE A 54 -0.68 11.52 -26.17
C ILE A 54 -0.67 12.61 -27.23
N GLU A 55 0.48 12.89 -27.86
CA GLU A 55 0.59 13.89 -28.94
C GLU A 55 -0.40 13.60 -30.07
N ILE A 56 -0.40 12.36 -30.57
CA ILE A 56 -1.33 11.94 -31.63
C ILE A 56 -2.79 12.05 -31.19
N ARG A 57 -3.12 11.55 -29.99
CA ARG A 57 -4.50 11.61 -29.48
C ARG A 57 -4.96 13.05 -29.23
N GLN A 58 -4.06 13.93 -28.81
CA GLN A 58 -4.34 15.36 -28.64
C GLN A 58 -4.60 16.03 -29.99
N MET A 59 -3.82 15.68 -31.03
CA MET A 59 -4.06 16.16 -32.40
C MET A 59 -5.45 15.72 -32.89
N VAL A 60 -5.79 14.44 -32.74
CA VAL A 60 -7.11 13.89 -33.09
C VAL A 60 -8.22 14.64 -32.36
N VAL A 61 -8.08 14.84 -31.05
CA VAL A 61 -9.05 15.56 -30.22
C VAL A 61 -9.23 17.00 -30.72
N ASN A 62 -8.15 17.72 -31.04
CA ASN A 62 -8.22 19.10 -31.54
C ASN A 62 -8.89 19.18 -32.93
N GLN A 63 -8.64 18.21 -33.80
CA GLN A 63 -9.24 18.15 -35.14
C GLN A 63 -10.75 17.85 -35.10
N GLN A 64 -11.22 17.11 -34.11
CA GLN A 64 -12.63 16.70 -34.00
C GLN A 64 -13.47 17.64 -33.13
N LEU A 65 -12.94 18.12 -32.00
CA LEU A 65 -13.65 19.06 -31.13
C LEU A 65 -13.89 20.43 -31.80
N SER A 66 -13.04 20.82 -32.75
CA SER A 66 -13.21 22.07 -33.50
C SER A 66 -14.38 22.06 -34.50
N LYS A 67 -14.97 20.89 -34.78
CA LYS A 67 -16.12 20.75 -35.69
C LYS A 67 -17.43 20.59 -34.96
N ASP A 68 -17.45 19.83 -33.87
CA ASP A 68 -18.60 19.73 -32.98
C ASP A 68 -18.14 19.27 -31.59
N GLU A 69 -18.07 20.21 -30.63
CA GLU A 69 -17.85 19.91 -29.20
C GLU A 69 -18.95 18.96 -28.66
N LEU A 70 -20.05 18.81 -29.40
CA LEU A 70 -21.24 18.09 -29.02
C LEU A 70 -21.54 16.81 -29.84
N ALA A 71 -20.60 16.26 -30.62
CA ALA A 71 -20.76 14.91 -31.19
C ALA A 71 -20.46 13.80 -30.15
N GLU A 72 -21.08 12.61 -30.29
CA GLU A 72 -20.87 11.44 -29.42
C GLU A 72 -19.46 10.86 -29.59
N GLU A 73 -18.99 10.79 -30.84
CA GLU A 73 -17.65 10.31 -31.22
C GLU A 73 -16.52 11.14 -30.59
N SER A 74 -16.76 12.44 -30.37
CA SER A 74 -15.84 13.34 -29.67
C SER A 74 -15.51 12.88 -28.23
N PHE A 75 -16.40 12.11 -27.59
CA PHE A 75 -16.16 11.58 -26.25
C PHE A 75 -15.18 10.42 -26.22
N ASP A 76 -15.20 9.54 -27.23
CA ASP A 76 -14.33 8.37 -27.27
C ASP A 76 -12.89 8.77 -27.58
N TYR A 77 -12.67 9.80 -28.41
CA TYR A 77 -11.35 10.38 -28.63
C TYR A 77 -10.80 11.02 -27.35
N LEU A 78 -11.63 11.79 -26.64
CA LEU A 78 -11.25 12.40 -25.38
C LEU A 78 -10.98 11.34 -24.30
N LEU A 79 -11.76 10.26 -24.28
CA LEU A 79 -11.58 9.12 -23.39
C LEU A 79 -10.24 8.42 -23.62
N ASN A 80 -9.89 8.17 -24.89
CA ASN A 80 -8.60 7.60 -25.26
C ASN A 80 -7.45 8.52 -24.84
N LEU A 81 -7.55 9.82 -25.08
CA LEU A 81 -6.55 10.79 -24.61
C LEU A 81 -6.40 10.75 -23.08
N ALA A 82 -7.51 10.79 -22.34
CA ALA A 82 -7.51 10.71 -20.89
C ALA A 82 -6.89 9.39 -20.39
N ASN A 83 -7.17 8.27 -21.05
CA ASN A 83 -6.59 6.97 -20.75
C ASN A 83 -5.06 6.96 -20.96
N SER A 84 -4.54 7.57 -22.03
CA SER A 84 -3.08 7.69 -22.21
C SER A 84 -2.43 8.54 -21.12
N GLN A 85 -3.04 9.68 -20.80
CA GLN A 85 -2.57 10.58 -19.76
C GLN A 85 -2.55 9.87 -18.40
N ARG A 86 -3.62 9.13 -18.09
CA ARG A 86 -3.71 8.31 -16.87
C ARG A 86 -2.61 7.25 -16.82
N LYS A 87 -2.40 6.49 -17.90
CA LYS A 87 -1.33 5.47 -17.99
C LYS A 87 0.08 6.06 -17.85
N LYS A 88 0.31 7.27 -18.35
CA LYS A 88 1.57 8.01 -18.16
C LYS A 88 1.77 8.47 -16.71
N GLY A 89 0.70 8.63 -15.95
CA GLY A 89 0.71 9.19 -14.59
C GLY A 89 0.30 10.67 -14.51
N ASP A 90 -0.13 11.28 -15.62
CA ASP A 90 -0.61 12.67 -15.69
C ASP A 90 -2.07 12.77 -15.16
N LEU A 91 -2.32 12.22 -13.96
CA LEU A 91 -3.64 12.03 -13.37
C LEU A 91 -4.46 13.32 -13.28
N LYS A 92 -3.83 14.46 -12.98
CA LYS A 92 -4.51 15.76 -12.88
C LYS A 92 -5.15 16.18 -14.21
N VAL A 93 -4.47 15.92 -15.33
CA VAL A 93 -4.99 16.26 -16.66
C VAL A 93 -6.02 15.24 -17.10
N ALA A 94 -5.75 13.96 -16.86
CA ALA A 94 -6.69 12.87 -17.16
C ALA A 94 -8.04 13.07 -16.44
N ILE A 95 -8.03 13.39 -15.15
CA ILE A 95 -9.23 13.65 -14.34
C ILE A 95 -10.07 14.77 -14.94
N LYS A 96 -9.46 15.89 -15.37
CA LYS A 96 -10.20 16.98 -16.01
C LYS A 96 -10.91 16.52 -17.28
N ASN A 97 -10.26 15.68 -18.08
CA ASN A 97 -10.85 15.13 -19.29
C ASN A 97 -11.99 14.15 -18.96
N TYR A 98 -11.84 13.28 -17.96
CA TYR A 98 -12.92 12.40 -17.50
C TYR A 98 -14.12 13.18 -16.92
N GLU A 99 -13.88 14.24 -16.15
CA GLU A 99 -14.92 15.15 -15.64
C GLU A 99 -15.68 15.80 -16.80
N LEU A 100 -14.95 16.30 -17.81
CA LEU A 100 -15.54 16.89 -19.01
C LEU A 100 -16.42 15.90 -19.77
N ILE A 101 -15.96 14.65 -19.95
CA ILE A 101 -16.74 13.57 -20.57
C ILE A 101 -18.02 13.31 -19.77
N ALA A 102 -17.93 13.16 -18.45
CA ALA A 102 -19.07 12.86 -17.59
C ALA A 102 -20.12 13.99 -17.63
N ILE A 103 -19.70 15.25 -17.49
CA ILE A 103 -20.58 16.42 -17.55
C ILE A 103 -21.29 16.50 -18.91
N ASN A 104 -20.55 16.31 -20.00
CA ASN A 104 -21.11 16.41 -21.33
C ASN A 104 -22.07 15.25 -21.67
N ARG A 105 -21.76 14.01 -21.28
CA ARG A 105 -22.69 12.88 -21.42
C ARG A 105 -23.97 13.13 -20.62
N LYS A 106 -23.86 13.58 -19.36
CA LYS A 106 -25.05 13.94 -18.56
C LYS A 106 -25.91 15.00 -19.24
N ARG A 107 -25.28 16.03 -19.81
CA ARG A 107 -25.98 17.14 -20.47
C ARG A 107 -26.72 16.70 -21.74
N LYS A 108 -26.11 15.85 -22.58
CA LYS A 108 -26.70 15.45 -23.87
C LYS A 108 -27.60 14.23 -23.78
N GLU A 109 -27.14 13.20 -23.08
CA GLU A 109 -27.75 11.87 -23.05
C GLU A 109 -28.57 11.67 -21.77
N GLY A 110 -28.51 12.61 -20.83
CA GLY A 110 -29.15 12.51 -19.53
C GLY A 110 -28.42 11.56 -18.59
N GLU A 111 -29.07 11.24 -17.48
CA GLU A 111 -28.58 10.27 -16.49
C GLU A 111 -28.82 8.84 -16.97
N GLY A 112 -28.14 8.40 -18.04
CA GLY A 112 -28.24 7.04 -18.59
C GLY A 112 -27.03 6.14 -18.30
N VAL A 113 -27.01 4.93 -18.87
CA VAL A 113 -25.95 3.93 -18.66
C VAL A 113 -24.58 4.43 -19.14
N LYS A 114 -24.51 5.17 -20.25
CA LYS A 114 -23.24 5.75 -20.74
C LYS A 114 -22.65 6.78 -19.77
N TYR A 115 -23.50 7.57 -19.10
CA TYR A 115 -23.08 8.46 -18.03
C TYR A 115 -22.62 7.68 -16.80
N ALA A 116 -23.31 6.59 -16.43
CA ALA A 116 -22.89 5.69 -15.36
C ALA A 116 -21.49 5.08 -15.64
N ASN A 117 -21.21 4.67 -16.87
CA ASN A 117 -19.90 4.15 -17.29
C ASN A 117 -18.80 5.22 -17.22
N SER A 118 -19.11 6.48 -17.59
CA SER A 118 -18.17 7.61 -17.40
C SER A 118 -17.86 7.87 -15.93
N LEU A 119 -18.87 7.80 -15.05
CA LEU A 119 -18.67 7.93 -13.61
C LEU A 119 -17.77 6.82 -13.07
N SER A 120 -17.97 5.57 -13.51
CA SER A 120 -17.08 4.46 -13.14
C SER A 120 -15.61 4.75 -13.52
N THR A 121 -15.39 5.22 -14.76
CA THR A 121 -14.04 5.55 -15.25
C THR A 121 -13.42 6.73 -14.48
N LEU A 122 -14.20 7.78 -14.22
CA LEU A 122 -13.78 8.91 -13.40
C LEU A 122 -13.45 8.48 -11.96
N GLY A 123 -14.24 7.55 -11.41
CA GLY A 123 -14.01 6.94 -10.09
C GLY A 123 -12.66 6.25 -10.00
N VAL A 124 -12.24 5.53 -11.04
CA VAL A 124 -10.91 4.91 -11.13
C VAL A 124 -9.81 5.99 -11.10
N ALA A 125 -9.96 7.06 -11.88
CA ALA A 125 -8.97 8.13 -11.92
C ALA A 125 -8.86 8.86 -10.57
N TYR A 126 -9.98 9.09 -9.86
CA TYR A 126 -9.96 9.66 -8.52
C TYR A 126 -9.31 8.72 -7.50
N TYR A 127 -9.56 7.41 -7.60
CA TYR A 127 -8.92 6.41 -6.75
C TYR A 127 -7.39 6.43 -6.93
N GLU A 128 -6.91 6.41 -8.17
CA GLU A 128 -5.47 6.47 -8.48
C GLU A 128 -4.81 7.77 -8.00
N ALA A 129 -5.57 8.87 -7.98
CA ALA A 129 -5.13 10.15 -7.42
C ALA A 129 -5.25 10.25 -5.88
N GLY A 130 -5.63 9.17 -5.20
CA GLY A 130 -5.80 9.12 -3.74
C GLY A 130 -7.06 9.84 -3.23
N ASN A 131 -7.98 10.25 -4.11
CA ASN A 131 -9.22 10.93 -3.73
C ASN A 131 -10.35 9.92 -3.51
N PHE A 132 -10.23 9.13 -2.44
CA PHE A 132 -11.13 8.01 -2.13
C PHE A 132 -12.60 8.44 -1.96
N ASN A 133 -12.87 9.60 -1.36
CA ASN A 133 -14.23 10.09 -1.19
C ASN A 133 -14.93 10.40 -2.53
N LYS A 134 -14.22 11.04 -3.47
CA LYS A 134 -14.77 11.30 -4.81
C LYS A 134 -14.93 10.00 -5.60
N SER A 135 -13.95 9.10 -5.50
CA SER A 135 -14.02 7.77 -6.13
C SER A 135 -15.26 6.99 -5.67
N GLN A 136 -15.47 6.90 -4.36
CA GLN A 136 -16.62 6.22 -3.77
C GLN A 136 -17.94 6.80 -4.27
N LYS A 137 -18.05 8.13 -4.28
CA LYS A 137 -19.24 8.84 -4.75
C LYS A 137 -19.56 8.52 -6.21
N CYS A 138 -18.54 8.51 -7.07
CA CYS A 138 -18.69 8.11 -8.48
C CYS A 138 -19.17 6.66 -8.64
N TYR A 139 -18.61 5.72 -7.87
CA TYR A 139 -19.02 4.31 -7.93
C TYR A 139 -20.45 4.12 -7.44
N PHE A 140 -20.85 4.74 -6.33
CA PHE A 140 -22.23 4.65 -5.84
C PHE A 140 -23.24 5.25 -6.82
N GLU A 141 -22.96 6.44 -7.37
CA GLU A 141 -23.84 7.05 -8.39
C GLU A 141 -23.94 6.16 -9.63
N SER A 142 -22.81 5.59 -10.09
CA SER A 142 -22.78 4.64 -11.21
C SER A 142 -23.64 3.38 -10.93
N LEU A 143 -23.48 2.75 -9.75
CA LEU A 143 -24.27 1.57 -9.37
C LEU A 143 -25.77 1.87 -9.29
N GLU A 144 -26.16 3.00 -8.72
CA GLU A 144 -27.57 3.41 -8.61
C GLU A 144 -28.19 3.66 -9.99
N LEU A 145 -27.44 4.28 -10.90
CA LEU A 145 -27.89 4.46 -12.29
C LEU A 145 -28.05 3.11 -12.99
N HIS A 146 -27.09 2.21 -12.89
CA HIS A 146 -27.24 0.88 -13.48
C HIS A 146 -28.47 0.13 -12.94
N LYS A 147 -28.73 0.16 -11.62
CA LYS A 147 -29.95 -0.42 -11.04
C LYS A 147 -31.22 0.24 -11.58
N LYS A 148 -31.27 1.57 -11.62
CA LYS A 148 -32.41 2.36 -12.10
C LYS A 148 -32.82 1.96 -13.53
N PHE A 149 -31.88 1.58 -14.39
CA PHE A 149 -32.15 1.14 -15.75
C PHE A 149 -32.19 -0.39 -15.92
N GLY A 150 -32.13 -1.18 -14.86
CA GLY A 150 -32.19 -2.65 -14.94
C GLY A 150 -30.90 -3.32 -15.43
N HIS A 151 -29.76 -2.64 -15.35
CA HIS A 151 -28.43 -3.13 -15.77
C HIS A 151 -27.63 -3.78 -14.63
N GLU A 152 -28.27 -4.18 -13.54
CA GLU A 152 -27.63 -4.81 -12.36
C GLU A 152 -27.01 -6.20 -12.61
N ASN A 153 -27.33 -6.83 -13.75
CA ASN A 153 -26.77 -8.11 -14.17
C ASN A 153 -25.91 -7.96 -15.44
N THR A 154 -25.17 -6.84 -15.58
CA THR A 154 -24.30 -6.58 -16.73
C THR A 154 -22.82 -6.61 -16.35
N ALA A 155 -21.95 -6.81 -17.35
CA ALA A 155 -20.51 -6.77 -17.17
C ALA A 155 -20.01 -5.41 -16.67
N ASP A 156 -20.64 -4.31 -17.10
CA ASP A 156 -20.35 -2.95 -16.64
C ASP A 156 -20.67 -2.79 -15.15
N TYR A 157 -21.83 -3.25 -14.70
CA TYR A 157 -22.19 -3.24 -13.28
C TYR A 157 -21.21 -4.05 -12.43
N ALA A 158 -20.83 -5.25 -12.89
CA ALA A 158 -19.82 -6.06 -12.23
C ALA A 158 -18.43 -5.38 -12.20
N MET A 159 -18.09 -4.58 -13.21
CA MET A 159 -16.87 -3.76 -13.20
C MET A 159 -16.91 -2.69 -12.12
N VAL A 160 -18.04 -1.99 -11.94
CA VAL A 160 -18.18 -1.01 -10.86
C VAL A 160 -18.06 -1.67 -9.49
N LEU A 161 -18.70 -2.84 -9.28
CA LEU A 161 -18.56 -3.62 -8.04
C LEU A 161 -17.10 -4.02 -7.78
N ASN A 162 -16.39 -4.51 -8.79
CA ASN A 162 -14.98 -4.87 -8.66
C ASN A 162 -14.11 -3.66 -8.27
N ASN A 163 -14.34 -2.49 -8.87
CA ASN A 163 -13.60 -1.27 -8.55
C ASN A 163 -13.93 -0.75 -7.14
N LEU A 164 -15.18 -0.88 -6.71
CA LEU A 164 -15.61 -0.56 -5.35
C LEU A 164 -14.98 -1.55 -4.33
N ALA A 165 -14.83 -2.82 -4.69
CA ALA A 165 -14.13 -3.81 -3.86
C ALA A 165 -12.65 -3.44 -3.67
N VAL A 166 -11.97 -3.00 -4.73
CA VAL A 166 -10.59 -2.48 -4.66
C VAL A 166 -10.50 -1.26 -3.73
N LEU A 167 -11.49 -0.36 -3.80
CA LEU A 167 -11.56 0.81 -2.91
C LEU A 167 -11.72 0.40 -1.44
N TYR A 168 -12.66 -0.50 -1.14
CA TYR A 168 -12.85 -1.00 0.23
C TYR A 168 -11.64 -1.75 0.76
N TYR A 169 -10.99 -2.56 -0.08
CA TYR A 169 -9.74 -3.23 0.25
C TYR A 169 -8.65 -2.23 0.68
N GLN A 170 -8.47 -1.12 -0.06
CA GLN A 170 -7.51 -0.08 0.32
C GLN A 170 -7.90 0.67 1.61
N GLN A 171 -9.19 0.73 1.92
CA GLN A 171 -9.70 1.34 3.15
C GLN A 171 -9.64 0.37 4.35
N GLY A 172 -9.21 -0.88 4.16
CA GLY A 172 -9.16 -1.90 5.20
C GLY A 172 -10.50 -2.61 5.47
N ASP A 173 -11.58 -2.28 4.74
CA ASP A 173 -12.87 -2.96 4.86
C ASP A 173 -12.87 -4.24 4.00
N PHE A 174 -12.21 -5.27 4.52
CA PHE A 174 -12.05 -6.55 3.84
C PHE A 174 -13.38 -7.28 3.62
N PHE A 175 -14.36 -7.10 4.50
CA PHE A 175 -15.67 -7.73 4.37
C PHE A 175 -16.46 -7.11 3.21
N ALA A 176 -16.56 -5.79 3.16
CA ALA A 176 -17.24 -5.12 2.04
C ALA A 176 -16.53 -5.40 0.71
N ALA A 177 -15.19 -5.47 0.70
CA ALA A 177 -14.43 -5.87 -0.47
C ALA A 177 -14.80 -7.29 -0.93
N GLU A 178 -14.84 -8.27 -0.01
CA GLU A 178 -15.20 -9.66 -0.31
C GLU A 178 -16.59 -9.75 -0.94
N GLN A 179 -17.60 -9.11 -0.34
CA GLN A 179 -18.98 -9.15 -0.84
C GLN A 179 -19.10 -8.56 -2.25
N ASN A 180 -18.43 -7.43 -2.53
CA ASN A 180 -18.47 -6.80 -3.83
C ASN A 180 -17.75 -7.67 -4.90
N TYR A 181 -16.61 -8.26 -4.56
CA TYR A 181 -15.93 -9.17 -5.47
C TYR A 181 -16.73 -10.44 -5.76
N LEU A 182 -17.32 -11.09 -4.75
CA LEU A 182 -18.15 -12.29 -4.93
C LEU A 182 -19.36 -12.00 -5.83
N LYS A 183 -20.02 -10.86 -5.61
CA LYS A 183 -21.14 -10.44 -6.47
C LYS A 183 -20.68 -10.16 -7.90
N ALA A 184 -19.55 -9.48 -8.08
CA ALA A 184 -18.97 -9.24 -9.42
C ALA A 184 -18.60 -10.56 -10.12
N GLN A 185 -18.04 -11.53 -9.36
CA GLN A 185 -17.67 -12.85 -9.86
C GLN A 185 -18.90 -13.61 -10.38
N GLU A 186 -19.99 -13.63 -9.61
CA GLU A 186 -21.23 -14.29 -10.00
C GLU A 186 -21.82 -13.69 -11.28
N ILE A 187 -21.88 -12.36 -11.36
CA ILE A 187 -22.42 -11.66 -12.54
C ILE A 187 -21.53 -11.94 -13.76
N ARG A 188 -20.20 -11.82 -13.63
CA ARG A 188 -19.27 -12.10 -14.74
C ARG A 188 -19.37 -13.55 -15.23
N LYS A 189 -19.47 -14.51 -14.31
CA LYS A 189 -19.68 -15.92 -14.65
C LYS A 189 -20.92 -16.12 -15.51
N LYS A 190 -22.04 -15.48 -15.17
CA LYS A 190 -23.31 -15.60 -15.91
C LYS A 190 -23.32 -14.82 -17.23
N THR A 191 -22.65 -13.68 -17.30
CA THR A 191 -22.79 -12.73 -18.41
C THR A 191 -21.76 -12.90 -19.51
N ILE A 192 -20.49 -13.11 -19.15
CA ILE A 192 -19.35 -13.16 -20.07
C ILE A 192 -18.59 -14.49 -19.99
N GLY A 193 -18.94 -15.36 -19.04
CA GLY A 193 -18.32 -16.66 -18.83
C GLY A 193 -17.00 -16.61 -18.06
N GLU A 194 -16.51 -17.78 -17.67
CA GLU A 194 -15.30 -17.93 -16.82
C GLU A 194 -13.99 -17.72 -17.59
N ASN A 195 -13.97 -17.96 -18.90
CA ASN A 195 -12.78 -17.78 -19.73
C ASN A 195 -12.49 -16.31 -20.06
N HIS A 196 -13.39 -15.38 -19.70
CA HIS A 196 -13.20 -13.98 -20.02
C HIS A 196 -12.15 -13.33 -19.07
N PRO A 197 -11.21 -12.51 -19.56
CA PRO A 197 -10.18 -11.87 -18.72
C PRO A 197 -10.72 -11.16 -17.47
N ASN A 198 -11.84 -10.43 -17.60
CA ASN A 198 -12.50 -9.79 -16.46
C ASN A 198 -12.95 -10.76 -15.35
N TYR A 199 -13.34 -11.99 -15.66
CA TYR A 199 -13.64 -13.00 -14.64
C TYR A 199 -12.35 -13.37 -13.88
N ILE A 200 -11.26 -13.59 -14.60
CA ILE A 200 -9.94 -13.94 -14.05
C ILE A 200 -9.38 -12.79 -13.20
N TYR A 201 -9.55 -11.52 -13.62
CA TYR A 201 -9.20 -10.36 -12.79
C TYR A 201 -9.97 -10.33 -11.47
N THR A 202 -11.24 -10.75 -11.45
CA THR A 202 -11.99 -10.87 -10.19
C THR A 202 -11.47 -12.01 -9.31
N LEU A 203 -11.09 -13.15 -9.90
CA LEU A 203 -10.43 -14.23 -9.14
C LEU A 203 -9.14 -13.73 -8.49
N ASN A 204 -8.30 -13.02 -9.24
CA ASN A 204 -7.08 -12.43 -8.71
C ASN A 204 -7.39 -11.41 -7.59
N GLY A 205 -8.40 -10.57 -7.75
CA GLY A 205 -8.82 -9.61 -6.72
C GLY A 205 -9.26 -10.28 -5.41
N LEU A 206 -10.06 -11.36 -5.49
CA LEU A 206 -10.43 -12.18 -4.33
C LEU A 206 -9.23 -12.88 -3.71
N ALA A 207 -8.34 -13.43 -4.53
CA ALA A 207 -7.16 -14.14 -4.07
C ALA A 207 -6.20 -13.20 -3.32
N VAL A 208 -5.99 -11.98 -3.84
CA VAL A 208 -5.21 -10.93 -3.16
C VAL A 208 -5.87 -10.54 -1.84
N LEU A 209 -7.18 -10.33 -1.82
CA LEU A 209 -7.91 -10.02 -0.59
C LEU A 209 -7.70 -11.10 0.50
N TYR A 210 -7.78 -12.38 0.13
CA TYR A 210 -7.54 -13.48 1.06
C TYR A 210 -6.07 -13.64 1.43
N HIS A 211 -5.15 -13.38 0.52
CA HIS A 211 -3.71 -13.39 0.78
C HIS A 211 -3.34 -12.36 1.85
N GLU A 212 -3.82 -11.13 1.70
CA GLU A 212 -3.50 -10.00 2.56
C GLU A 212 -4.19 -10.08 3.93
N SER A 213 -5.35 -10.76 4.01
CA SER A 213 -6.00 -11.11 5.27
C SER A 213 -5.44 -12.39 5.93
N GLY A 214 -4.38 -12.99 5.38
CA GLY A 214 -3.73 -14.20 5.91
C GLY A 214 -4.50 -15.51 5.67
N ASN A 215 -5.61 -15.47 4.92
CA ASN A 215 -6.40 -16.65 4.57
C ASN A 215 -5.87 -17.37 3.32
N TYR A 216 -4.62 -17.84 3.40
CA TYR A 216 -3.93 -18.48 2.27
C TYR A 216 -4.66 -19.70 1.70
N LYS A 217 -5.41 -20.43 2.53
CA LYS A 217 -6.22 -21.60 2.13
C LYS A 217 -7.33 -21.24 1.15
N LYS A 218 -7.88 -20.02 1.22
CA LYS A 218 -8.85 -19.52 0.24
C LYS A 218 -8.17 -18.85 -0.96
N ALA A 219 -7.01 -18.22 -0.76
CA ALA A 219 -6.29 -17.52 -1.82
C ALA A 219 -5.71 -18.47 -2.89
N GLU A 220 -5.01 -19.53 -2.47
CA GLU A 220 -4.30 -20.43 -3.38
C GLU A 220 -5.21 -21.08 -4.44
N PRO A 221 -6.38 -21.66 -4.10
CA PRO A 221 -7.26 -22.24 -5.11
C PRO A 221 -7.73 -21.25 -6.17
N LEU A 222 -7.92 -19.98 -5.81
CA LEU A 222 -8.35 -18.93 -6.75
C LEU A 222 -7.23 -18.55 -7.72
N TYR A 223 -5.98 -18.44 -7.24
CA TYR A 223 -4.83 -18.25 -8.11
C TYR A 223 -4.66 -19.43 -9.08
N LEU A 224 -4.76 -20.66 -8.58
CA LEU A 224 -4.66 -21.87 -9.41
C LEU A 224 -5.78 -21.94 -10.45
N GLN A 225 -7.02 -21.58 -10.07
CA GLN A 225 -8.14 -21.50 -11.01
C GLN A 225 -7.87 -20.46 -12.11
N GLY A 226 -7.38 -19.27 -11.75
CA GLY A 226 -7.01 -18.25 -12.73
C GLY A 226 -5.90 -18.72 -13.68
N LEU A 227 -4.90 -19.44 -13.16
CA LEU A 227 -3.84 -20.02 -13.97
C LEU A 227 -4.35 -21.11 -14.91
N GLU A 228 -5.29 -21.95 -14.46
CA GLU A 228 -5.95 -22.97 -15.29
C GLU A 228 -6.69 -22.32 -16.46
N LEU A 229 -7.48 -21.28 -16.19
CA LEU A 229 -8.25 -20.55 -17.20
C LEU A 229 -7.35 -19.84 -18.23
N THR A 230 -6.08 -19.57 -17.89
CA THR A 230 -5.07 -18.98 -18.79
C THR A 230 -4.10 -20.01 -19.39
N LYS A 231 -4.37 -21.32 -19.28
CA LYS A 231 -3.55 -22.37 -19.90
C LYS A 231 -3.71 -22.45 -21.42
N ASN A 232 -4.95 -22.36 -21.89
CA ASN A 232 -5.31 -22.48 -23.30
C ASN A 232 -5.34 -21.13 -24.03
N ASP A 233 -5.02 -20.04 -23.32
CA ASP A 233 -4.86 -18.74 -23.95
C ASP A 233 -3.78 -18.83 -25.03
N GLU A 234 -4.14 -18.50 -26.26
CA GLU A 234 -3.22 -18.15 -27.34
C GLU A 234 -2.34 -16.92 -26.98
N PHE A 235 -2.65 -16.30 -25.84
CA PHE A 235 -2.05 -15.08 -25.31
C PHE A 235 -1.20 -15.40 -24.09
N ASP A 236 0.12 -15.23 -24.22
CA ASP A 236 0.97 -14.86 -23.09
C ASP A 236 0.36 -13.57 -22.49
N SER A 237 -0.43 -13.70 -21.42
CA SER A 237 -1.29 -12.62 -20.92
C SER A 237 -0.72 -11.98 -19.65
N GLU A 238 -0.88 -10.66 -19.53
CA GLU A 238 -0.43 -9.88 -18.37
C GLU A 238 -1.08 -10.35 -17.06
N ILE A 239 -2.30 -10.89 -17.14
CA ILE A 239 -2.99 -11.47 -16.00
C ILE A 239 -2.32 -12.77 -15.54
N LYS A 240 -1.86 -13.64 -16.45
CA LYS A 240 -1.11 -14.85 -16.08
C LYS A 240 0.20 -14.51 -15.38
N PHE A 241 0.91 -13.50 -15.86
CA PHE A 241 2.11 -12.97 -15.19
C PHE A 241 1.81 -12.49 -13.77
N THR A 242 0.70 -11.75 -13.60
CA THR A 242 0.26 -11.26 -12.28
C THR A 242 -0.09 -12.41 -11.33
N LEU A 243 -0.86 -13.40 -11.82
CA LEU A 243 -1.25 -14.57 -11.04
C LEU A 243 -0.04 -15.40 -10.58
N LEU A 244 0.93 -15.65 -11.48
CA LEU A 244 2.16 -16.37 -11.12
C LEU A 244 2.96 -15.61 -10.07
N THR A 245 3.10 -14.30 -10.22
CA THR A 245 3.82 -13.45 -9.27
C THR A 245 3.19 -13.53 -7.88
N ASN A 246 1.86 -13.36 -7.79
CA ASN A 246 1.14 -13.39 -6.52
C ASN A 246 1.11 -14.79 -5.89
N LEU A 247 1.01 -15.86 -6.69
CA LEU A 247 1.07 -17.24 -6.19
C LEU A 247 2.46 -17.58 -5.65
N ALA A 248 3.53 -17.13 -6.32
CA ALA A 248 4.89 -17.33 -5.84
C ALA A 248 5.14 -16.62 -4.49
N GLU A 249 4.60 -15.41 -4.32
CA GLU A 249 4.63 -14.69 -3.04
C GLU A 249 3.86 -15.44 -1.94
N LEU A 250 2.70 -16.00 -2.26
CA LEU A 250 1.95 -16.84 -1.32
C LEU A 250 2.78 -18.05 -0.89
N TYR A 251 3.44 -18.73 -1.83
CA TYR A 251 4.34 -19.86 -1.52
C TYR A 251 5.55 -19.43 -0.69
N GLU A 252 6.12 -18.27 -0.97
CA GLU A 252 7.21 -17.70 -0.17
C GLU A 252 6.77 -17.41 1.28
N LEU A 253 5.57 -16.86 1.49
CA LEU A 253 5.03 -16.55 2.81
C LEU A 253 4.64 -17.80 3.60
N THR A 254 4.16 -18.83 2.91
CA THR A 254 3.82 -20.13 3.50
C THR A 254 5.01 -21.09 3.62
N GLU A 255 6.23 -20.59 3.37
CA GLU A 255 7.50 -21.32 3.46
C GLU A 255 7.62 -22.53 2.52
N ARG A 256 6.80 -22.57 1.46
CA ARG A 256 6.81 -23.56 0.39
C ARG A 256 7.83 -23.14 -0.69
N TYR A 257 9.10 -23.13 -0.30
CA TYR A 257 10.15 -22.49 -1.11
C TYR A 257 10.42 -23.15 -2.47
N ASN A 258 10.20 -24.46 -2.60
CA ASN A 258 10.36 -25.14 -3.89
C ASN A 258 9.28 -24.69 -4.87
N GLU A 259 8.02 -24.69 -4.44
CA GLU A 259 6.92 -24.19 -5.28
C GLU A 259 7.05 -22.70 -5.58
N ALA A 260 7.55 -21.90 -4.62
CA ALA A 260 7.85 -20.48 -4.86
C ALA A 260 8.91 -20.31 -5.94
N ALA A 261 10.02 -21.06 -5.88
CA ALA A 261 11.10 -20.99 -6.86
C ALA A 261 10.63 -21.37 -8.27
N ASP A 262 9.88 -22.46 -8.40
CA ASP A 262 9.32 -22.90 -9.69
C ASP A 262 8.34 -21.87 -10.25
N THR A 263 7.47 -21.32 -9.39
CA THR A 263 6.47 -20.33 -9.81
C THR A 263 7.13 -18.99 -10.19
N TYR A 264 8.15 -18.54 -9.44
CA TYR A 264 8.94 -17.37 -9.80
C TYR A 264 9.72 -17.57 -11.11
N SER A 265 10.26 -18.77 -11.37
CA SER A 265 10.91 -19.10 -12.64
C SER A 265 9.94 -18.98 -13.82
N ASN A 266 8.72 -19.51 -13.68
CA ASN A 266 7.66 -19.37 -14.67
C ASN A 266 7.26 -17.90 -14.88
N ALA A 267 7.11 -17.13 -13.80
CA ALA A 267 6.81 -15.70 -13.86
C ALA A 267 7.92 -14.92 -14.57
N TYR A 268 9.19 -15.25 -14.29
CA TYR A 268 10.36 -14.60 -14.88
C TYR A 268 10.43 -14.87 -16.39
N GLN A 269 10.30 -16.13 -16.81
CA GLN A 269 10.30 -16.51 -18.23
C GLN A 269 9.18 -15.81 -19.01
N LEU A 270 7.97 -15.81 -18.43
CA LEU A 270 6.82 -15.12 -19.02
C LEU A 270 7.04 -13.61 -19.06
N GLY A 271 7.49 -13.01 -17.96
CA GLY A 271 7.76 -11.58 -17.85
C GLY A 271 8.81 -11.09 -18.85
N TRP A 272 9.88 -11.85 -19.06
CA TRP A 272 10.88 -11.54 -20.06
C TRP A 272 10.28 -11.59 -21.47
N LYS A 273 9.53 -12.66 -21.80
CA LYS A 273 8.86 -12.81 -23.10
C LYS A 273 7.85 -11.68 -23.36
N LEU A 274 7.08 -11.30 -22.34
CA LEU A 274 6.09 -10.23 -22.44
C LEU A 274 6.76 -8.87 -22.58
N TYR A 275 7.52 -8.47 -21.59
CA TYR A 275 7.88 -7.06 -21.44
C TYR A 275 9.28 -6.75 -21.96
N GLY A 276 10.12 -7.77 -22.11
CA GLY A 276 11.54 -7.58 -22.39
C GLY A 276 12.32 -7.15 -21.15
N LYS A 277 13.66 -7.20 -21.26
CA LYS A 277 14.59 -6.96 -20.16
C LYS A 277 14.61 -5.54 -19.58
N ASN A 278 14.12 -4.53 -20.32
CA ASN A 278 14.17 -3.11 -19.95
C ASN A 278 12.78 -2.55 -19.62
N ASN A 279 11.89 -3.38 -19.07
CA ASN A 279 10.55 -2.94 -18.68
C ASN A 279 10.42 -2.89 -17.16
N LEU A 280 9.74 -1.85 -16.66
CA LEU A 280 9.56 -1.61 -15.23
C LEU A 280 8.80 -2.74 -14.51
N ASN A 281 7.76 -3.32 -15.12
CA ASN A 281 7.00 -4.41 -14.51
C ASN A 281 7.83 -5.68 -14.41
N PHE A 282 8.63 -5.98 -15.44
CA PHE A 282 9.59 -7.08 -15.38
C PHE A 282 10.64 -6.83 -14.30
N ALA A 283 11.23 -5.64 -14.25
CA ALA A 283 12.24 -5.29 -13.25
C ALA A 283 11.70 -5.40 -11.80
N LYS A 284 10.43 -5.05 -11.57
CA LYS A 284 9.74 -5.22 -10.28
C LYS A 284 9.62 -6.69 -9.89
N LEU A 285 9.30 -7.57 -10.83
CA LEU A 285 9.34 -9.01 -10.58
C LEU A 285 10.77 -9.45 -10.26
N VAL A 286 11.77 -9.08 -11.06
CA VAL A 286 13.18 -9.46 -10.82
C VAL A 286 13.64 -9.05 -9.42
N LYS A 287 13.25 -7.86 -8.95
CA LYS A 287 13.49 -7.40 -7.57
C LYS A 287 12.85 -8.31 -6.52
N LYS A 288 11.61 -8.77 -6.75
CA LYS A 288 10.90 -9.71 -5.85
C LYS A 288 11.60 -11.06 -5.83
N VAL A 289 11.97 -11.61 -6.99
CA VAL A 289 12.72 -12.86 -7.12
C VAL A 289 14.08 -12.77 -6.40
N ALA A 290 14.79 -11.63 -6.53
CA ALA A 290 16.02 -11.38 -5.79
C ALA A 290 15.81 -11.40 -4.25
N GLY A 291 14.69 -10.82 -3.79
CA GLY A 291 14.26 -10.88 -2.38
C GLY A 291 14.03 -12.31 -1.88
N PHE A 292 13.37 -13.13 -2.69
CA PHE A 292 13.18 -14.55 -2.42
C PHE A 292 14.53 -15.29 -2.27
N TYR A 293 15.45 -15.13 -3.23
CA TYR A 293 16.78 -15.75 -3.15
C TYR A 293 17.61 -15.25 -1.96
N LYS A 294 17.49 -13.96 -1.60
CA LYS A 294 18.07 -13.42 -0.36
C LYS A 294 17.49 -14.11 0.90
N LYS A 295 16.18 -14.37 0.92
CA LYS A 295 15.49 -15.03 2.04
C LYS A 295 15.97 -16.47 2.23
N ILE A 296 16.10 -17.24 1.14
CA ILE A 296 16.62 -18.62 1.17
C ILE A 296 18.15 -18.70 1.22
N LYS A 297 18.84 -17.55 1.34
CA LYS A 297 20.29 -17.40 1.51
C LYS A 297 21.14 -17.78 0.29
N ASP A 298 20.54 -17.79 -0.90
CA ASP A 298 21.30 -17.82 -2.15
C ASP A 298 21.71 -16.40 -2.56
N PHE A 299 22.74 -15.91 -1.88
CA PHE A 299 23.18 -14.52 -2.02
C PHE A 299 23.78 -14.20 -3.40
N GLY A 300 24.34 -15.19 -4.09
CA GLY A 300 24.92 -15.01 -5.43
C GLY A 300 23.84 -14.75 -6.48
N ILE A 301 22.76 -15.54 -6.46
CA ILE A 301 21.61 -15.31 -7.33
C ILE A 301 20.92 -14.00 -6.95
N ALA A 302 20.75 -13.72 -5.66
CA ALA A 302 20.13 -12.49 -5.20
C ALA A 302 20.86 -11.22 -5.68
N ASP A 303 22.19 -11.16 -5.56
CA ASP A 303 23.00 -10.02 -5.99
C ASP A 303 22.90 -9.79 -7.51
N SER A 304 22.96 -10.88 -8.28
CA SER A 304 22.84 -10.86 -9.74
C SER A 304 21.49 -10.29 -10.18
N LEU A 305 20.39 -10.78 -9.57
CA LEU A 305 19.04 -10.34 -9.89
C LEU A 305 18.77 -8.89 -9.42
N TYR A 306 19.27 -8.47 -8.25
CA TYR A 306 19.15 -7.05 -7.86
C TYR A 306 19.87 -6.13 -8.86
N SER A 307 21.06 -6.54 -9.33
CA SER A 307 21.82 -5.79 -10.33
C SER A 307 21.11 -5.75 -11.68
N GLU A 308 20.52 -6.86 -12.11
CA GLU A 308 19.67 -6.92 -13.30
C GLU A 308 18.45 -5.98 -13.18
N SER A 309 17.76 -6.01 -12.04
CA SER A 309 16.60 -5.14 -11.78
C SER A 309 16.97 -3.66 -11.82
N LEU A 310 18.09 -3.26 -11.20
CA LEU A 310 18.58 -1.87 -11.24
C LEU A 310 18.86 -1.40 -12.67
N LEU A 311 19.54 -2.23 -13.47
CA LEU A 311 19.81 -1.93 -14.88
C LEU A 311 18.52 -1.81 -15.70
N ALA A 312 17.56 -2.71 -15.47
CA ALA A 312 16.27 -2.69 -16.13
C ALA A 312 15.46 -1.42 -15.79
N ILE A 313 15.45 -1.01 -14.52
CA ILE A 313 14.77 0.22 -14.06
C ILE A 313 15.43 1.46 -14.67
N ASP A 314 16.77 1.54 -14.62
CA ASP A 314 17.50 2.68 -15.19
C ASP A 314 17.21 2.85 -16.69
N ASN A 315 17.25 1.74 -17.44
CA ASN A 315 16.92 1.77 -18.86
C ASN A 315 15.46 2.11 -19.15
N ALA A 316 14.53 1.75 -18.25
CA ALA A 316 13.10 1.94 -18.45
C ALA A 316 12.64 3.37 -18.12
N VAL A 317 13.06 3.88 -16.96
CA VAL A 317 12.54 5.12 -16.37
C VAL A 317 13.62 6.01 -15.72
N GLY A 318 14.89 5.60 -15.79
CA GLY A 318 16.02 6.30 -15.17
C GLY A 318 16.14 6.09 -13.66
N LYS A 319 17.31 6.42 -13.11
CA LYS A 319 17.64 6.27 -11.67
C LYS A 319 16.81 7.11 -10.71
N ASN A 320 16.21 8.21 -11.17
CA ASN A 320 15.46 9.15 -10.33
C ASN A 320 14.02 8.66 -10.08
N ASN A 321 13.88 7.42 -9.60
CA ASN A 321 12.60 6.75 -9.38
C ASN A 321 12.65 5.91 -8.09
N SER A 322 11.49 5.77 -7.43
CA SER A 322 11.34 5.05 -6.17
C SER A 322 11.63 3.55 -6.27
N ASP A 323 11.37 2.92 -7.41
CA ASP A 323 11.69 1.51 -7.65
C ASP A 323 13.21 1.29 -7.67
N TYR A 324 13.98 2.23 -8.24
CA TYR A 324 15.45 2.16 -8.26
C TYR A 324 16.01 2.29 -6.83
N ALA A 325 15.55 3.30 -6.08
CA ALA A 325 15.92 3.48 -4.67
C ALA A 325 15.56 2.25 -3.83
N GLY A 326 14.32 1.74 -3.92
CA GLY A 326 13.93 0.54 -3.19
C GLY A 326 14.76 -0.70 -3.53
N THR A 327 15.23 -0.82 -4.77
CA THR A 327 16.11 -1.93 -5.19
C THR A 327 17.52 -1.80 -4.62
N LEU A 328 18.09 -0.58 -4.61
CA LEU A 328 19.35 -0.29 -3.93
C LEU A 328 19.28 -0.60 -2.43
N ASN A 329 18.19 -0.20 -1.77
CA ASN A 329 18.00 -0.52 -0.36
C ASN A 329 18.04 -2.03 -0.10
N ASN A 330 17.34 -2.82 -0.93
CA ASN A 330 17.28 -4.27 -0.77
C ASN A 330 18.63 -4.96 -1.04
N ARG A 331 19.41 -4.46 -2.02
CA ARG A 331 20.77 -4.96 -2.31
C ARG A 331 21.78 -4.49 -1.26
N GLY A 332 21.63 -3.28 -0.73
CA GLY A 332 22.39 -2.79 0.42
C GLY A 332 22.20 -3.67 1.66
N GLU A 333 20.96 -4.08 1.96
CA GLU A 333 20.68 -5.05 3.02
C GLU A 333 21.33 -6.42 2.74
N LEU A 334 21.32 -6.89 1.49
CA LEU A 334 22.04 -8.10 1.09
C LEU A 334 23.55 -7.96 1.39
N TYR A 335 24.16 -6.83 1.04
CA TYR A 335 25.57 -6.58 1.30
C TYR A 335 25.92 -6.47 2.79
N ILE A 336 25.00 -5.98 3.63
CA ILE A 336 25.19 -6.08 5.10
C ILE A 336 25.28 -7.56 5.50
N ARG A 337 24.41 -8.42 4.97
CA ARG A 337 24.38 -9.86 5.30
C ARG A 337 25.61 -10.61 4.78
N THR A 338 26.17 -10.22 3.64
CA THR A 338 27.41 -10.80 3.08
C THR A 338 28.68 -10.14 3.62
N LYS A 339 28.55 -9.15 4.51
CA LYS A 339 29.66 -8.37 5.11
C LYS A 339 30.46 -7.55 4.09
N GLU A 340 29.84 -7.19 2.98
CA GLU A 340 30.42 -6.30 1.96
C GLU A 340 30.06 -4.84 2.29
N TYR A 341 30.53 -4.37 3.45
CA TYR A 341 30.07 -3.14 4.07
C TYR A 341 30.29 -1.89 3.23
N GLU A 342 31.36 -1.82 2.43
CA GLU A 342 31.62 -0.68 1.54
C GLU A 342 30.60 -0.62 0.39
N LYS A 343 30.20 -1.79 -0.15
CA LYS A 343 29.14 -1.85 -1.17
C LYS A 343 27.79 -1.49 -0.55
N ALA A 344 27.52 -1.97 0.66
CA ALA A 344 26.32 -1.61 1.41
C ALA A 344 26.23 -0.10 1.67
N GLU A 345 27.32 0.54 2.12
CA GLU A 345 27.36 1.98 2.41
C GLU A 345 27.04 2.78 1.15
N LYS A 346 27.61 2.39 0.00
CA LYS A 346 27.35 3.02 -1.28
C LYS A 346 25.87 2.93 -1.69
N ASP A 347 25.32 1.72 -1.72
CA ASP A 347 23.94 1.50 -2.17
C ASP A 347 22.92 2.17 -1.25
N LEU A 348 23.11 2.09 0.08
CA LEU A 348 22.20 2.69 1.05
C LEU A 348 22.25 4.22 1.04
N LEU A 349 23.43 4.83 0.88
CA LEU A 349 23.55 6.28 0.77
C LEU A 349 22.92 6.82 -0.53
N GLU A 350 23.16 6.15 -1.66
CA GLU A 350 22.52 6.52 -2.94
C GLU A 350 21.00 6.38 -2.84
N SER A 351 20.52 5.27 -2.27
CA SER A 351 19.10 5.03 -2.00
C SER A 351 18.50 6.12 -1.09
N ALA A 352 19.18 6.50 -0.02
CA ALA A 352 18.70 7.50 0.93
C ALA A 352 18.61 8.89 0.31
N ALA A 353 19.61 9.27 -0.50
CA ALA A 353 19.61 10.53 -1.23
C ALA A 353 18.46 10.60 -2.24
N LEU A 354 18.21 9.52 -2.99
CA LEU A 354 17.10 9.43 -3.93
C LEU A 354 15.74 9.51 -3.21
N THR A 355 15.55 8.74 -2.15
CA THR A 355 14.31 8.76 -1.36
C THR A 355 14.05 10.14 -0.75
N LYS A 356 15.08 10.80 -0.19
CA LYS A 356 14.96 12.18 0.33
C LYS A 356 14.56 13.16 -0.77
N LYS A 357 15.13 13.04 -1.96
CA LYS A 357 14.79 13.89 -3.11
C LYS A 357 13.37 13.66 -3.61
N LEU A 358 12.90 12.40 -3.65
CA LEU A 358 11.59 12.03 -4.19
C LEU A 358 10.44 12.34 -3.23
N PHE A 359 10.64 12.14 -1.92
CA PHE A 359 9.55 12.18 -0.94
C PHE A 359 9.74 13.20 0.18
N GLY A 360 10.93 13.78 0.30
CA GLY A 360 11.30 14.65 1.42
C GLY A 360 11.92 13.90 2.60
N GLU A 361 12.53 14.64 3.52
CA GLU A 361 13.29 14.10 4.66
C GLU A 361 12.41 13.61 5.82
N PHE A 362 11.13 13.96 5.82
CA PHE A 362 10.16 13.51 6.84
C PHE A 362 9.30 12.34 6.35
N HIS A 363 9.63 11.75 5.21
CA HIS A 363 8.88 10.63 4.66
C HIS A 363 9.25 9.31 5.36
N TYR A 364 8.25 8.45 5.60
CA TYR A 364 8.43 7.13 6.23
C TYR A 364 9.55 6.31 5.56
N GLN A 365 9.58 6.22 4.23
CA GLN A 365 10.61 5.43 3.53
C GLN A 365 12.04 5.93 3.78
N TYR A 366 12.22 7.22 4.08
CA TYR A 366 13.53 7.75 4.44
C TYR A 366 13.96 7.22 5.83
N SER A 367 13.03 7.14 6.79
CA SER A 367 13.31 6.55 8.11
C SER A 367 13.75 5.09 8.04
N VAL A 368 13.17 4.29 7.14
CA VAL A 368 13.57 2.90 6.90
C VAL A 368 15.03 2.83 6.43
N LEU A 369 15.43 3.75 5.55
CA LEU A 369 16.79 3.77 5.02
C LEU A 369 17.81 4.20 6.08
N LEU A 370 17.45 5.16 6.93
CA LEU A 370 18.26 5.55 8.09
C LEU A 370 18.43 4.35 9.02
N ASN A 371 17.39 3.56 9.27
CA ASN A 371 17.50 2.34 10.09
C ASN A 371 18.47 1.31 9.47
N ASN A 372 18.44 1.13 8.15
CA ASN A 372 19.37 0.22 7.46
C ASN A 372 20.81 0.76 7.46
N LEU A 373 21.00 2.07 7.30
CA LEU A 373 22.31 2.72 7.47
C LEU A 373 22.83 2.57 8.90
N ALA A 374 21.95 2.67 9.90
CA ALA A 374 22.31 2.43 11.29
C ALA A 374 22.78 1.00 11.52
N ALA A 375 22.04 0.00 11.01
CA ALA A 375 22.44 -1.40 11.08
C ALA A 375 23.83 -1.64 10.45
N LEU A 376 24.08 -1.04 9.27
CA LEU A 376 25.40 -1.07 8.64
C LEU A 376 26.48 -0.41 9.53
N TYR A 377 26.22 0.78 10.06
CA TYR A 377 27.21 1.51 10.86
C TYR A 377 27.50 0.84 12.19
N PHE A 378 26.53 0.13 12.76
CA PHE A 378 26.76 -0.74 13.90
C PHE A 378 27.79 -1.82 13.58
N GLU A 379 27.63 -2.52 12.44
CA GLU A 379 28.57 -3.55 11.99
C GLU A 379 29.97 -3.02 11.69
N MET A 380 30.06 -1.80 11.17
CA MET A 380 31.34 -1.14 10.92
C MET A 380 32.00 -0.60 12.19
N GLY A 381 31.36 -0.74 13.37
CA GLY A 381 31.81 -0.13 14.62
C GLY A 381 31.72 1.40 14.65
N LYS A 382 31.00 2.00 13.70
CA LYS A 382 30.74 3.44 13.58
C LYS A 382 29.57 3.86 14.49
N VAL A 383 29.72 3.64 15.80
CA VAL A 383 28.65 3.78 16.82
C VAL A 383 27.92 5.12 16.76
N LYS A 384 28.65 6.24 16.64
CA LYS A 384 28.04 7.58 16.56
C LYS A 384 27.13 7.75 15.34
N LYS A 385 27.55 7.26 14.17
CA LYS A 385 26.69 7.32 12.97
C LYS A 385 25.47 6.43 13.11
N CYS A 386 25.61 5.27 13.75
CA CYS A 386 24.47 4.39 14.07
C CYS A 386 23.44 5.12 14.92
N GLU A 387 23.88 5.71 16.03
CA GLU A 387 23.03 6.51 16.93
C GLU A 387 22.29 7.63 16.19
N GLU A 388 23.02 8.48 15.46
CA GLU A 388 22.43 9.61 14.71
C GLU A 388 21.33 9.14 13.75
N ASN A 389 21.57 8.03 13.02
CA ASN A 389 20.60 7.50 12.08
C ASN A 389 19.36 6.91 12.79
N LEU A 390 19.53 6.19 13.91
CA LEU A 390 18.39 5.63 14.64
C LEU A 390 17.54 6.71 15.31
N ILE A 391 18.15 7.75 15.85
CA ILE A 391 17.42 8.89 16.43
C ILE A 391 16.59 9.56 15.34
N SER A 392 17.22 9.95 14.23
CA SER A 392 16.52 10.58 13.10
C SER A 392 15.41 9.69 12.53
N ALA A 393 15.63 8.38 12.40
CA ALA A 393 14.60 7.45 11.94
C ALA A 393 13.37 7.46 12.86
N ASN A 394 13.57 7.33 14.18
CA ASN A 394 12.47 7.30 15.14
C ASN A 394 11.77 8.66 15.29
N GLU A 395 12.48 9.78 15.22
CA GLU A 395 11.88 11.12 15.23
C GLU A 395 10.93 11.31 14.05
N ILE A 396 11.31 10.89 12.84
CA ILE A 396 10.44 10.92 11.66
C ILE A 396 9.16 10.13 11.93
N ILE A 397 9.26 8.92 12.49
CA ILE A 397 8.09 8.08 12.80
C ILE A 397 7.20 8.74 13.85
N ILE A 398 7.75 9.16 14.99
CA ILE A 398 6.97 9.76 16.07
C ILE A 398 6.24 11.01 15.58
N ASN A 399 6.92 11.87 14.82
CA ASN A 399 6.29 13.03 14.21
C ASN A 399 5.18 12.63 13.24
N LYS A 400 5.40 11.58 12.43
CA LYS A 400 4.38 11.10 11.50
C LYS A 400 3.16 10.51 12.20
N VAL A 401 3.37 9.74 13.27
CA VAL A 401 2.28 9.25 14.13
C VAL A 401 1.54 10.44 14.72
N ASN A 402 2.24 11.43 15.27
CA ASN A 402 1.63 12.62 15.88
C ASN A 402 0.76 13.42 14.89
N GLU A 403 1.23 13.59 13.65
CA GLU A 403 0.44 14.19 12.59
C GLU A 403 -0.79 13.35 12.22
N SER A 404 -0.65 12.01 12.19
CA SER A 404 -1.64 11.11 11.60
C SER A 404 -2.68 10.59 12.61
N VAL A 405 -2.33 10.42 13.89
CA VAL A 405 -3.18 9.88 14.96
C VAL A 405 -4.45 10.73 15.16
N ASN A 406 -4.40 11.98 14.71
CA ASN A 406 -5.52 12.88 14.71
C ASN A 406 -6.57 12.59 13.61
N TYR A 407 -6.29 11.69 12.69
CA TYR A 407 -7.17 11.33 11.57
C TYR A 407 -7.45 9.83 11.50
N MET A 408 -6.82 9.08 12.40
CA MET A 408 -6.93 7.64 12.52
C MET A 408 -7.88 7.29 13.67
N THR A 409 -8.58 6.18 13.54
CA THR A 409 -9.22 5.50 14.68
C THR A 409 -8.15 4.94 15.62
N GLU A 410 -8.55 4.50 16.81
CA GLU A 410 -7.66 3.79 17.73
C GLU A 410 -7.04 2.56 17.05
N GLN A 411 -7.86 1.78 16.33
CA GLN A 411 -7.40 0.59 15.61
C GLN A 411 -6.42 0.93 14.49
N GLU A 412 -6.71 1.95 13.66
CA GLU A 412 -5.79 2.42 12.62
C GLU A 412 -4.47 2.94 13.20
N SER A 413 -4.54 3.65 14.33
CA SER A 413 -3.38 4.19 15.04
C SER A 413 -2.52 3.09 15.63
N GLU A 414 -3.14 2.08 16.24
CA GLU A 414 -2.46 0.91 16.78
C GLU A 414 -1.81 0.09 15.66
N ALA A 415 -2.54 -0.17 14.56
CA ALA A 415 -2.01 -0.86 13.40
C ALA A 415 -0.80 -0.11 12.80
N PHE A 416 -0.89 1.22 12.68
CA PHE A 416 0.21 2.04 12.22
C PHE A 416 1.42 1.95 13.16
N LEU A 417 1.23 2.13 14.47
CA LEU A 417 2.30 1.97 15.46
C LEU A 417 2.95 0.60 15.38
N ASN A 418 2.16 -0.47 15.40
CA ASN A 418 2.62 -1.85 15.28
C ASN A 418 3.42 -2.10 13.99
N SER A 419 3.02 -1.48 12.87
CA SER A 419 3.77 -1.57 11.61
C SER A 419 5.16 -0.93 11.65
N THR A 420 5.41 -0.09 12.65
CA THR A 420 6.69 0.62 12.86
C THR A 420 7.49 0.11 14.05
N ASP A 421 6.97 -0.87 14.82
CA ASP A 421 7.60 -1.40 16.03
C ASP A 421 9.03 -1.91 15.81
N TYR A 422 9.29 -2.42 14.62
CA TYR A 422 10.60 -2.93 14.23
C TYR A 422 11.70 -1.84 14.30
N LEU A 423 11.38 -0.56 14.03
CA LEU A 423 12.29 0.58 14.12
C LEU A 423 12.66 0.88 15.58
N PHE A 424 11.66 0.90 16.46
CA PHE A 424 11.88 1.08 17.91
C PHE A 424 12.65 -0.10 18.51
N ASN A 425 12.33 -1.33 18.11
CA ASN A 425 13.04 -2.53 18.55
C ASN A 425 14.52 -2.49 18.16
N THR A 426 14.85 -1.93 17.00
CA THR A 426 16.25 -1.72 16.57
C THR A 426 16.96 -0.74 17.51
N TYR A 427 16.32 0.39 17.84
CA TYR A 427 16.88 1.34 18.81
C TYR A 427 17.05 0.73 20.21
N TYR A 428 16.05 0.02 20.73
CA TYR A 428 16.14 -0.59 22.05
C TYR A 428 17.21 -1.68 22.11
N SER A 429 17.39 -2.46 21.03
CA SER A 429 18.45 -3.45 20.95
C SER A 429 19.84 -2.80 20.90
N PHE A 430 19.99 -1.71 20.14
CA PHE A 430 21.22 -0.91 20.13
C PHE A 430 21.54 -0.34 21.51
N TYR A 431 20.58 0.32 22.16
CA TYR A 431 20.77 0.83 23.51
C TYR A 431 21.09 -0.30 24.50
N PHE A 432 20.39 -1.44 24.43
CA PHE A 432 20.67 -2.57 25.31
C PHE A 432 22.13 -3.02 25.26
N ASN A 433 22.71 -3.06 24.05
CA ASN A 433 24.10 -3.45 23.82
C ASN A 433 25.10 -2.34 24.24
N GLU A 434 24.74 -1.06 24.04
CA GLU A 434 25.65 0.08 24.23
C GLU A 434 25.47 0.82 25.58
N LYS A 435 24.49 0.45 26.40
CA LYS A 435 24.08 1.21 27.61
C LYS A 435 25.21 1.54 28.59
N GLU A 436 26.22 0.68 28.70
CA GLU A 436 27.37 0.90 29.59
C GLU A 436 28.36 1.92 29.01
N ARG A 437 28.50 1.95 27.68
CA ARG A 437 29.40 2.87 26.97
C ARG A 437 28.75 4.23 26.72
N ASN A 438 27.45 4.23 26.43
CA ASN A 438 26.66 5.39 26.01
C ASN A 438 25.35 5.50 26.83
N PRO A 439 25.43 5.82 28.13
CA PRO A 439 24.24 5.90 29.00
C PRO A 439 23.23 6.99 28.59
N GLN A 440 23.63 7.97 27.77
CA GLN A 440 22.77 9.03 27.26
C GLN A 440 21.68 8.50 26.30
N LEU A 441 21.88 7.34 25.67
CA LEU A 441 20.88 6.69 24.82
C LEU A 441 19.57 6.40 25.56
N ALA A 442 19.63 6.34 26.89
CA ALA A 442 18.47 6.17 27.75
C ALA A 442 17.46 7.32 27.65
N ASP A 443 17.92 8.53 27.34
CA ASP A 443 17.07 9.72 27.21
C ASP A 443 16.00 9.49 26.14
N PHE A 444 16.45 9.16 24.93
CA PHE A 444 15.58 8.91 23.80
C PHE A 444 14.81 7.59 23.93
N ALA A 445 15.40 6.57 24.57
CA ALA A 445 14.68 5.32 24.86
C ALA A 445 13.43 5.59 25.72
N TYR A 446 13.58 6.44 26.75
CA TYR A 446 12.48 6.80 27.65
C TYR A 446 11.44 7.65 26.93
N ASP A 447 11.87 8.66 26.16
CA ASP A 447 10.98 9.51 25.38
C ASP A 447 10.18 8.72 24.33
N ASN A 448 10.77 7.71 23.68
CA ASN A 448 10.05 6.83 22.76
C ASN A 448 8.90 6.08 23.44
N VAL A 449 9.10 5.61 24.68
CA VAL A 449 8.06 4.89 25.43
C VAL A 449 6.94 5.84 25.84
N LEU A 450 7.30 7.02 26.35
CA LEU A 450 6.34 8.06 26.69
C LEU A 450 5.55 8.50 25.44
N ALA A 451 6.21 8.65 24.30
CA ALA A 451 5.57 8.99 23.03
C ALA A 451 4.54 7.92 22.63
N ARG A 452 4.97 6.66 22.55
CA ARG A 452 4.07 5.56 22.13
C ARG A 452 2.86 5.38 23.04
N LYS A 453 3.03 5.50 24.36
CA LYS A 453 1.93 5.37 25.35
C LYS A 453 1.08 6.63 25.44
N GLY A 454 1.70 7.81 25.34
CA GLY A 454 1.06 9.10 25.53
C GLY A 454 0.29 9.60 24.30
N LEU A 455 0.72 9.26 23.07
CA LEU A 455 0.13 9.75 21.82
C LEU A 455 -1.35 9.36 21.73
N MET A 456 -1.65 8.07 21.90
CA MET A 456 -3.03 7.56 21.78
C MET A 456 -3.94 8.13 22.87
N LEU A 457 -3.48 8.12 24.13
CA LEU A 457 -4.25 8.68 25.25
C LEU A 457 -4.54 10.17 25.06
N GLN A 458 -3.57 10.93 24.58
CA GLN A 458 -3.75 12.37 24.36
C GLN A 458 -4.63 12.65 23.14
N ALA A 459 -4.53 11.83 22.08
CA ALA A 459 -5.42 11.91 20.92
C ALA A 459 -6.88 11.67 21.32
N GLU A 460 -7.16 10.67 22.15
CA GLU A 460 -8.50 10.36 22.65
C GLU A 460 -9.07 11.50 23.52
N LYS A 461 -8.25 12.01 24.46
CA LYS A 461 -8.62 13.17 25.29
C LYS A 461 -8.95 14.40 24.44
N ASN A 462 -8.14 14.66 23.43
CA ASN A 462 -8.35 15.77 22.50
C ASN A 462 -9.63 15.57 21.68
N LEU A 463 -9.86 14.35 21.16
CA LEU A 463 -11.08 14.01 20.42
C LEU A 463 -12.33 14.27 21.25
N ARG A 464 -12.38 13.75 22.49
CA ARG A 464 -13.48 13.98 23.42
C ARG A 464 -13.75 15.46 23.61
N LYS A 465 -12.69 16.23 23.92
CA LYS A 465 -12.80 17.67 24.15
C LYS A 465 -13.33 18.39 22.90
N SER A 466 -12.77 18.10 21.72
CA SER A 466 -13.18 18.70 20.46
C SER A 466 -14.64 18.40 20.13
N VAL A 467 -15.09 17.14 20.30
CA VAL A 467 -16.49 16.74 20.06
C VAL A 467 -17.45 17.50 20.95
N LEU A 468 -17.20 17.50 22.26
CA LEU A 468 -18.08 18.16 23.22
C LEU A 468 -18.14 19.68 23.04
N GLN A 469 -17.09 20.28 22.48
CA GLN A 469 -17.04 21.71 22.16
C GLN A 469 -17.74 22.10 20.86
N THR A 470 -18.09 21.15 19.99
CA THR A 470 -18.71 21.47 18.70
C THR A 470 -20.14 22.01 18.81
N GLY A 471 -20.87 21.67 19.88
CA GLY A 471 -22.30 21.94 20.01
C GLY A 471 -23.19 21.19 19.01
N ASP A 472 -22.63 20.25 18.24
CA ASP A 472 -23.33 19.50 17.21
C ASP A 472 -23.95 18.23 17.81
N SER A 473 -25.27 18.24 18.00
CA SER A 473 -25.98 17.16 18.68
C SER A 473 -25.85 15.81 17.98
N LEU A 474 -25.76 15.77 16.64
CA LEU A 474 -25.60 14.52 15.91
C LEU A 474 -24.21 13.93 16.11
N LEU A 475 -23.18 14.78 16.00
CA LEU A 475 -21.79 14.36 16.23
C LEU A 475 -21.54 13.93 17.69
N ILE A 476 -22.16 14.62 18.65
CA ILE A 476 -22.09 14.26 20.07
C ILE A 476 -22.77 12.91 20.30
N ASN A 477 -23.95 12.67 19.71
CA ASN A 477 -24.65 11.39 19.83
C ASN A 477 -23.82 10.24 19.23
N ASP A 478 -23.23 10.44 18.05
CA ASP A 478 -22.35 9.46 17.41
C ASP A 478 -21.17 9.09 18.31
N TYR A 479 -20.55 10.08 18.94
CA TYR A 479 -19.44 9.86 19.87
C TYR A 479 -19.88 9.14 21.15
N LEU A 480 -21.01 9.52 21.75
CA LEU A 480 -21.54 8.86 22.95
C LEU A 480 -21.91 7.40 22.68
N GLU A 481 -22.46 7.12 21.49
CA GLU A 481 -22.75 5.76 21.06
C GLU A 481 -21.46 4.94 20.86
N PHE A 482 -20.45 5.51 20.21
CA PHE A 482 -19.11 4.91 20.09
C PHE A 482 -18.56 4.51 21.47
N ILE A 483 -18.56 5.44 22.43
CA ILE A 483 -18.06 5.17 23.79
C ILE A 483 -18.88 4.06 24.47
N ALA A 484 -20.20 4.08 24.34
CA ALA A 484 -21.07 3.05 24.90
C ALA A 484 -20.78 1.65 24.32
N LEU A 485 -20.47 1.57 23.02
CA LEU A 485 -20.06 0.32 22.37
C LEU A 485 -18.69 -0.16 22.85
N LYS A 486 -17.71 0.73 23.02
CA LYS A 486 -16.40 0.38 23.59
C LYS A 486 -16.51 -0.11 25.03
N GLU A 487 -17.30 0.56 25.87
CA GLU A 487 -17.58 0.10 27.24
C GLU A 487 -18.30 -1.26 27.26
N LYS A 488 -19.24 -1.47 26.33
CA LYS A 488 -19.89 -2.77 26.16
C LYS A 488 -18.85 -3.82 25.79
N GLN A 489 -18.01 -3.57 24.79
CA GLN A 489 -16.96 -4.47 24.34
C GLN A 489 -16.00 -4.83 25.49
N GLY A 490 -15.52 -3.85 26.26
CA GLY A 490 -14.65 -4.09 27.42
C GLY A 490 -15.30 -4.92 28.53
N ARG A 491 -16.61 -4.71 28.79
CA ARG A 491 -17.38 -5.57 29.72
C ARG A 491 -17.51 -7.00 29.20
N LEU A 492 -17.70 -7.18 27.89
CA LEU A 492 -17.81 -8.51 27.31
C LEU A 492 -16.48 -9.27 27.41
N PHE A 493 -15.34 -8.63 27.13
CA PHE A 493 -14.00 -9.21 27.30
C PHE A 493 -13.67 -9.61 28.75
N THR A 494 -14.29 -8.95 29.73
CA THR A 494 -14.07 -9.24 31.16
C THR A 494 -15.16 -10.13 31.78
N SER A 495 -16.24 -10.43 31.05
CA SER A 495 -17.34 -11.26 31.51
C SER A 495 -17.11 -12.75 31.21
N ASN A 496 -17.60 -13.65 32.08
CA ASN A 496 -17.60 -15.10 31.86
C ASN A 496 -18.74 -15.57 30.88
N GLN A 497 -19.37 -14.66 30.13
CA GLN A 497 -20.47 -15.01 29.24
C GLN A 497 -19.95 -15.53 27.89
N GLN A 498 -20.44 -16.69 27.45
CA GLN A 498 -20.25 -17.15 26.06
C GLN A 498 -21.07 -16.25 25.13
N ILE A 499 -20.38 -15.47 24.31
CA ILE A 499 -20.97 -14.60 23.29
C ILE A 499 -20.53 -15.15 21.94
N SER A 500 -21.43 -15.15 20.94
CA SER A 500 -21.04 -15.54 19.59
C SER A 500 -20.02 -14.56 19.02
N ASP A 501 -19.01 -15.08 18.30
CA ASP A 501 -18.00 -14.26 17.62
C ASP A 501 -18.65 -13.21 16.70
N ASP A 502 -19.76 -13.57 16.05
CA ASP A 502 -20.54 -12.67 15.18
C ASP A 502 -21.09 -11.44 15.93
N SER A 503 -21.49 -11.58 17.20
CA SER A 503 -22.03 -10.46 17.99
C SER A 503 -20.93 -9.50 18.42
N LEU A 504 -19.75 -10.02 18.80
CA LEU A 504 -18.58 -9.20 19.15
C LEU A 504 -18.04 -8.46 17.94
N LYS A 505 -18.00 -9.16 16.79
CA LYS A 505 -17.60 -8.57 15.52
C LYS A 505 -18.50 -7.40 15.14
N LEU A 506 -19.82 -7.57 15.20
CA LEU A 506 -20.77 -6.49 14.86
C LEU A 506 -20.65 -5.27 15.80
N ILE A 507 -20.42 -5.49 17.11
CA ILE A 507 -20.17 -4.39 18.06
C ILE A 507 -18.89 -3.64 17.71
N SER A 508 -17.82 -4.37 17.37
CA SER A 508 -16.52 -3.80 17.02
C SER A 508 -16.61 -3.01 15.71
N GLU A 509 -17.26 -3.55 14.69
CA GLU A 509 -17.48 -2.89 13.40
C GLU A 509 -18.30 -1.61 13.54
N ARG A 510 -19.37 -1.64 14.34
CA ARG A 510 -20.18 -0.45 14.59
C ARG A 510 -19.40 0.61 15.36
N ALA A 511 -18.59 0.22 16.35
CA ALA A 511 -17.73 1.15 17.07
C ALA A 511 -16.71 1.82 16.13
N GLU A 512 -16.08 1.04 15.26
CA GLU A 512 -15.10 1.51 14.29
C GLU A 512 -15.70 2.51 13.29
N ILE A 513 -16.88 2.21 12.73
CA ILE A 513 -17.59 3.12 11.81
C ILE A 513 -17.92 4.45 12.50
N LEU A 514 -18.40 4.40 13.74
CA LEU A 514 -18.74 5.60 14.50
C LEU A 514 -17.49 6.41 14.84
N GLU A 515 -16.41 5.76 15.29
CA GLU A 515 -15.15 6.41 15.58
C GLU A 515 -14.59 7.08 14.32
N LYS A 516 -14.59 6.38 13.18
CA LYS A 516 -14.11 6.92 11.90
C LYS A 516 -14.93 8.14 11.48
N ARG A 517 -16.26 8.08 11.60
CA ARG A 517 -17.15 9.19 11.30
C ARG A 517 -16.89 10.40 12.18
N VAL A 518 -16.70 10.19 13.48
CA VAL A 518 -16.40 11.27 14.43
C VAL A 518 -15.01 11.86 14.17
N THR A 519 -13.98 11.02 14.03
CA THR A 519 -12.58 11.45 13.88
C THR A 519 -12.33 12.22 12.59
N THR A 520 -13.02 11.85 11.51
CA THR A 520 -12.91 12.48 10.19
C THR A 520 -13.91 13.62 9.96
N HIS A 521 -14.75 13.95 10.94
CA HIS A 521 -15.74 15.02 10.79
C HIS A 521 -15.05 16.39 10.62
N PRO A 522 -15.47 17.25 9.65
CA PRO A 522 -14.78 18.52 9.37
C PRO A 522 -14.64 19.46 10.57
N LYS A 523 -15.65 19.52 11.45
CA LYS A 523 -15.59 20.32 12.70
C LYS A 523 -14.54 19.81 13.69
N ILE A 524 -14.25 18.52 13.66
CA ILE A 524 -13.21 17.89 14.50
C ILE A 524 -11.85 18.15 13.89
N ILE A 525 -11.69 17.88 12.59
CA ILE A 525 -10.44 18.14 11.86
C ILE A 525 -9.94 19.57 12.08
N ASN A 526 -10.84 20.56 12.02
CA ASN A 526 -10.48 21.98 12.14
C ASN A 526 -10.23 22.47 13.57
N SER A 527 -10.51 21.66 14.60
CA SER A 527 -10.39 22.06 16.02
C SER A 527 -9.29 21.34 16.79
N ARG A 528 -8.48 20.50 16.13
CA ARG A 528 -7.45 19.71 16.80
C ARG A 528 -6.17 20.50 17.06
N ALA A 529 -5.66 20.35 18.29
CA ALA A 529 -4.37 20.87 18.71
C ALA A 529 -3.27 19.82 18.50
N GLN A 530 -2.04 20.30 18.30
CA GLN A 530 -0.85 19.44 18.30
C GLN A 530 -0.73 18.69 19.63
N ILE A 531 -0.45 17.39 19.57
CA ILE A 531 -0.21 16.59 20.77
C ILE A 531 1.23 16.82 21.20
N ASN A 532 1.39 17.37 22.40
CA ASN A 532 2.67 17.51 23.07
C ASN A 532 2.76 16.45 24.16
N ILE A 533 3.79 15.61 24.07
CA ILE A 533 4.05 14.57 25.07
C ILE A 533 5.17 15.03 25.97
N ALA A 534 4.96 14.87 27.27
CA ALA A 534 5.98 15.14 28.28
C ALA A 534 7.21 14.26 28.02
N GLY A 535 8.39 14.86 28.00
CA GLY A 535 9.64 14.11 27.92
C GLY A 535 10.10 13.62 29.29
N TRP A 536 11.13 12.78 29.34
CA TRP A 536 11.69 12.26 30.58
C TRP A 536 12.16 13.39 31.52
N LYS A 537 12.60 14.53 30.97
CA LYS A 537 12.97 15.71 31.76
C LYS A 537 11.78 16.35 32.46
N ASP A 538 10.60 16.30 31.86
CA ASP A 538 9.37 16.81 32.46
C ASP A 538 8.91 15.87 33.57
N ILE A 539 8.92 14.55 33.30
CA ILE A 539 8.64 13.53 34.32
C ILE A 539 9.60 13.68 35.50
N LYS A 540 10.90 13.87 35.24
CA LYS A 540 11.91 14.05 36.28
C LYS A 540 11.63 15.26 37.17
N LYS A 541 11.18 16.38 36.60
CA LYS A 541 10.84 17.59 37.36
C LYS A 541 9.61 17.39 38.26
N SER A 542 8.70 16.50 37.86
CA SER A 542 7.50 16.19 38.63
C SER A 542 7.72 15.18 39.76
N LEU A 543 8.84 14.44 39.76
CA LEU A 543 9.14 13.45 40.79
C LEU A 543 9.57 14.09 42.11
N GLN A 544 8.98 13.62 43.21
CA GLN A 544 9.43 13.94 44.56
C GLN A 544 10.71 13.17 44.91
N LYS A 545 11.42 13.60 45.97
CA LYS A 545 12.76 13.12 46.35
C LYS A 545 12.87 11.59 46.44
N ASP A 546 11.85 10.92 46.96
CA ASP A 546 11.82 9.48 47.20
C ASP A 546 11.00 8.70 46.17
N GLU A 547 10.53 9.38 45.11
CA GLU A 547 9.78 8.76 44.03
C GLU A 547 10.69 8.20 42.93
N VAL A 548 10.19 7.17 42.26
CA VAL A 548 10.81 6.56 41.09
C VAL A 548 9.74 6.38 40.02
N ALA A 549 10.03 6.84 38.81
CA ALA A 549 9.23 6.49 37.65
C ALA A 549 9.84 5.26 36.98
N ILE A 550 9.00 4.28 36.63
CA ILE A 550 9.41 3.03 36.00
C ILE A 550 8.52 2.82 34.76
N GLU A 551 9.16 2.73 33.61
CA GLU A 551 8.52 2.37 32.35
C GLU A 551 8.96 0.97 31.93
N PHE A 552 7.99 0.07 31.76
CA PHE A 552 8.26 -1.26 31.21
C PHE A 552 8.22 -1.23 29.69
N ILE A 553 9.19 -1.92 29.09
CA ILE A 553 9.25 -2.18 27.65
C ILE A 553 9.45 -3.67 27.40
N ALA A 554 8.87 -4.12 26.29
CA ALA A 554 9.18 -5.38 25.67
C ALA A 554 9.59 -5.10 24.22
N PHE A 555 10.69 -5.69 23.76
CA PHE A 555 11.13 -5.52 22.39
C PHE A 555 11.72 -6.83 21.86
N ARG A 556 11.47 -7.08 20.58
CA ARG A 556 12.09 -8.20 19.86
C ARG A 556 13.58 -7.87 19.69
N TYR A 557 14.44 -8.69 20.28
CA TYR A 557 15.87 -8.44 20.24
C TYR A 557 16.38 -8.57 18.81
N TYR A 558 16.98 -7.48 18.33
CA TYR A 558 17.55 -7.36 17.00
C TYR A 558 19.07 -7.31 17.12
N ASN A 559 19.73 -8.30 16.51
CA ASN A 559 21.17 -8.30 16.32
C ASN A 559 21.43 -8.61 14.85
N LEU A 560 21.15 -7.62 13.98
CA LEU A 560 21.13 -7.68 12.51
C LEU A 560 20.02 -8.52 11.89
N PHE A 561 19.59 -9.54 12.62
CA PHE A 561 18.43 -10.34 12.34
C PHE A 561 17.50 -10.27 13.53
N TYR A 562 16.20 -10.24 13.25
CA TYR A 562 15.22 -10.40 14.30
C TYR A 562 15.33 -11.81 14.87
N THR A 563 15.73 -11.90 16.13
CA THR A 563 15.70 -13.15 16.88
C THR A 563 14.25 -13.47 17.28
N ASP A 564 13.97 -14.70 17.67
CA ASP A 564 12.70 -15.05 18.33
C ASP A 564 12.72 -14.71 19.84
N SER A 565 13.75 -14.00 20.31
CA SER A 565 13.87 -13.54 21.69
C SER A 565 13.16 -12.19 21.87
N ILE A 566 12.26 -12.14 22.85
CA ILE A 566 11.65 -10.89 23.33
C ILE A 566 12.26 -10.58 24.70
N PHE A 567 12.84 -9.38 24.82
CA PHE A 567 13.48 -8.92 26.06
C PHE A 567 12.54 -7.98 26.81
N TYR A 568 12.34 -8.25 28.09
CA TYR A 568 11.65 -7.37 29.03
C TYR A 568 12.66 -6.54 29.79
N CYS A 569 12.49 -5.22 29.74
CA CYS A 569 13.33 -4.26 30.44
C CYS A 569 12.49 -3.23 31.20
N ALA A 570 13.07 -2.68 32.27
CA ALA A 570 12.54 -1.54 33.00
C ALA A 570 13.43 -0.31 32.75
N LEU A 571 12.85 0.78 32.28
CA LEU A 571 13.47 2.10 32.22
C LEU A 571 13.17 2.85 33.52
N ILE A 572 14.20 3.17 34.28
CA ILE A 572 14.09 3.74 35.62
C ILE A 572 14.57 5.19 35.63
N LEU A 573 13.77 6.06 36.22
CA LEU A 573 14.08 7.48 36.38
C LEU A 573 13.89 7.91 37.84
N LYS A 574 14.92 8.56 38.39
CA LYS A 574 14.91 9.17 39.72
C LYS A 574 15.29 10.65 39.64
N PRO A 575 14.89 11.50 40.61
CA PRO A 575 15.25 12.92 40.63
C PRO A 575 16.76 13.18 40.55
N GLY A 576 17.59 12.31 41.14
CA GLY A 576 19.06 12.44 41.12
C GLY A 576 19.76 11.91 39.87
N TYR A 577 19.05 11.27 38.93
CA TYR A 577 19.69 10.62 37.78
C TYR A 577 20.08 11.62 36.70
N LYS A 578 21.30 11.51 36.15
CA LYS A 578 21.71 12.31 34.99
C LYS A 578 20.92 11.95 33.73
N ASN A 579 20.69 10.66 33.52
CA ASN A 579 19.94 10.05 32.42
C ASN A 579 19.07 8.92 33.00
N PRO A 580 17.95 8.54 32.38
CA PRO A 580 17.24 7.31 32.74
C PRO A 580 18.17 6.08 32.65
N LYS A 581 17.74 4.94 33.20
CA LYS A 581 18.55 3.70 33.17
C LYS A 581 17.73 2.50 32.75
N MET A 582 18.26 1.66 31.86
CA MET A 582 17.63 0.40 31.49
C MET A 582 18.14 -0.75 32.36
N ILE A 583 17.21 -1.46 32.99
CA ILE A 583 17.46 -2.71 33.71
C ILE A 583 16.84 -3.85 32.91
N PHE A 584 17.65 -4.86 32.57
CA PHE A 584 17.15 -6.11 31.99
C PHE A 584 16.43 -6.90 33.07
N LEU A 585 15.22 -7.37 32.77
CA LEU A 585 14.42 -8.18 33.69
C LEU A 585 14.58 -9.65 33.34
N PHE A 586 14.14 -10.05 32.14
CA PHE A 586 14.19 -11.43 31.65
C PHE A 586 13.88 -11.50 30.16
N GLU A 587 14.16 -12.65 29.56
CA GLU A 587 13.70 -13.03 28.21
C GLU A 587 12.35 -13.75 28.31
N GLU A 588 11.41 -13.48 27.39
CA GLU A 588 10.05 -14.07 27.38
C GLU A 588 10.03 -15.59 27.52
N LYS A 589 10.95 -16.30 26.86
CA LYS A 589 11.07 -17.77 26.94
C LYS A 589 11.31 -18.30 28.36
N GLN A 590 11.78 -17.44 29.27
CA GLN A 590 11.93 -17.76 30.69
C GLN A 590 10.59 -17.69 31.43
N LEU A 591 9.65 -16.86 30.97
CA LEU A 591 8.29 -16.74 31.50
C LEU A 591 7.45 -17.98 31.17
N ASP A 592 7.60 -18.54 29.96
CA ASP A 592 6.91 -19.78 29.55
C ASP A 592 7.16 -20.94 30.51
N LYS A 593 8.37 -21.05 31.06
CA LYS A 593 8.71 -22.10 32.03
C LYS A 593 8.00 -21.89 33.37
N LEU A 594 7.72 -20.64 33.74
CA LEU A 594 7.00 -20.26 34.95
C LEU A 594 5.48 -20.39 34.77
N LEU A 595 4.96 -19.96 33.62
CA LEU A 595 3.54 -20.08 33.28
C LEU A 595 3.13 -21.54 33.07
N LYS A 596 3.96 -22.38 32.42
CA LYS A 596 3.71 -23.84 32.34
C LYS A 596 3.68 -24.52 33.72
N LYS A 597 4.40 -24.00 34.72
CA LYS A 597 4.30 -24.45 36.13
C LYS A 597 3.05 -23.93 36.83
N ALA A 598 2.56 -22.74 36.47
CA ALA A 598 1.33 -22.16 37.00
C ALA A 598 0.06 -22.77 36.37
N ILE A 599 0.16 -23.37 35.18
CA ILE A 599 -0.91 -24.17 34.55
C ILE A 599 -0.96 -25.58 35.18
N ILE A 600 -1.16 -25.63 36.50
CA ILE A 600 -1.93 -26.69 37.18
C ILE A 600 -3.21 -26.04 37.69
N ILE A 601 -3.88 -25.29 36.81
CA ILE A 601 -5.27 -24.88 36.93
C ILE A 601 -5.86 -25.13 35.54
N PRO A 602 -7.01 -25.83 35.41
CA PRO A 602 -7.43 -26.38 34.13
C PRO A 602 -7.59 -25.28 33.09
N LYS A 603 -6.99 -25.49 31.91
CA LYS A 603 -7.21 -24.69 30.70
C LYS A 603 -8.72 -24.55 30.48
N ARG A 604 -9.28 -23.36 30.70
CA ARG A 604 -10.51 -22.97 30.00
C ARG A 604 -10.11 -22.70 28.56
N SER A 605 -10.64 -23.50 27.66
CA SER A 605 -10.61 -23.28 26.21
C SER A 605 -11.23 -21.91 25.91
N LEU A 606 -10.41 -20.99 25.43
CA LEU A 606 -10.84 -19.84 24.64
C LEU A 606 -10.87 -20.28 23.17
#